data_AF-A0A529NC50-F1
#
_entry.id   AF-A0A529NC50-F1
#
_cell.length_a   1.000
_cell.length_b   1.000
_cell.length_c   1.000
_cell.angle_alpha   90.00
_cell.angle_beta   90.00
_cell.angle_gamma   90.00
#
_symmetry.space_group_name_H-M   'P 1'
#
loop_
_entity.id
_entity.type
_entity.pdbx_description
1 polymer ?
#
loop_
_entity_poly.entity_id
_entity_poly.type
_entity_poly.pdbx_seq_one_letter_code
_entity_poly.pdbx_strand_id
1 'polypeptide(L)'
;AKAIEAFETTLVTPAPFDAFLNGDDAAMSSEQKQGLKLFMDKGCSSCHAGTNLGGEGYYPFGLVEKPSVDVLPENDKGRLAVTDAAEDSYVFRVAPLRNVALTAPYFH
;
A
#
# COMPACT_ATOMS: atom_id res chain seq x y z
N ALA A 1 6.82 5.79 24.65
CA ALA A 1 6.28 6.05 23.30
C ALA A 1 6.97 7.25 22.63
N LYS A 2 6.93 8.47 23.19
CA LYS A 2 7.44 9.71 22.51
C LYS A 2 8.86 9.63 21.92
N ALA A 3 9.81 9.00 22.61
CA ALA A 3 11.17 8.86 22.09
C ALA A 3 11.26 7.92 20.87
N ILE A 4 10.44 6.86 20.85
CA ILE A 4 10.38 5.92 19.73
C ILE A 4 9.70 6.58 18.54
N GLU A 5 8.56 7.25 18.76
CA GLU A 5 7.85 8.01 17.72
C GLU A 5 8.80 9.03 17.06
N ALA A 6 9.53 9.82 17.85
CA ALA A 6 10.49 10.79 17.32
C ALA A 6 11.59 10.13 16.46
N PHE A 7 12.08 8.95 16.86
CA PHE A 7 13.02 8.19 16.04
C PHE A 7 12.38 7.67 14.74
N GLU A 8 11.18 7.08 14.82
CA GLU A 8 10.45 6.55 13.66
C GLU A 8 10.13 7.64 12.62
N THR A 9 9.85 8.87 13.05
CA THR A 9 9.64 9.99 12.09
C THR A 9 10.88 10.33 11.26
N THR A 10 12.08 9.93 11.68
CA THR A 10 13.31 10.10 10.91
C THR A 10 13.55 9.00 9.88
N LEU A 11 12.84 7.87 9.98
CA LEU A 11 13.02 6.68 9.13
C LEU A 11 12.31 6.84 7.78
N VAL A 12 12.65 7.90 7.06
CA VAL A 12 12.14 8.18 5.71
C VAL A 12 13.13 7.74 4.64
N THR A 13 12.62 7.21 3.52
CA THR A 13 13.45 6.66 2.43
C THR A 13 13.00 7.20 1.07
N PRO A 14 13.49 8.38 0.64
CA PRO A 14 13.24 8.89 -0.70
C PRO A 14 13.71 7.90 -1.78
N ALA A 15 12.93 7.76 -2.85
CA ALA A 15 13.17 6.84 -3.97
C ALA A 15 13.35 7.61 -5.28
N PRO A 16 13.91 7.00 -6.34
CA PRO A 16 13.99 7.62 -7.66
C PRO A 16 12.63 8.08 -8.21
N PHE A 17 11.55 7.40 -7.80
CA PHE A 17 10.18 7.81 -8.10
C PHE A 17 9.85 9.23 -7.57
N ASP A 18 10.37 9.63 -6.40
CA ASP A 18 10.16 10.98 -5.86
C ASP A 18 10.89 12.04 -6.68
N ALA A 19 12.10 11.74 -7.16
CA ALA A 19 12.83 12.65 -8.06
C ALA A 19 12.09 12.81 -9.39
N PHE A 20 11.55 11.70 -9.93
CA PHE A 20 10.69 11.73 -11.12
C PHE A 20 9.45 12.60 -10.92
N LEU A 21 8.75 12.46 -9.79
CA LEU A 21 7.60 13.32 -9.46
C LEU A 21 7.98 14.81 -9.30
N ASN A 22 9.23 15.10 -8.92
CA ASN A 22 9.77 16.46 -8.81
C ASN A 22 10.34 17.00 -10.14
N GLY A 23 10.12 16.31 -11.26
CA GLY A 23 10.47 16.78 -12.60
C GLY A 23 11.78 16.25 -13.17
N ASP A 24 12.49 15.36 -12.46
CA ASP A 24 13.65 14.66 -13.01
C ASP A 24 13.18 13.45 -13.84
N ASP A 25 12.89 13.70 -15.11
CA ASP A 25 12.51 12.64 -16.05
C ASP A 25 13.57 11.54 -16.18
N ALA A 26 14.85 11.80 -15.89
CA ALA A 26 15.91 10.81 -15.98
C ALA A 26 15.98 9.88 -14.76
N ALA A 27 15.27 10.19 -13.67
CA ALA A 27 15.27 9.38 -12.44
C ALA A 27 14.61 8.00 -12.60
N MET A 28 13.83 7.79 -13.66
CA MET A 28 13.20 6.51 -13.98
C MET A 28 13.54 6.03 -15.38
N SER A 29 13.78 4.72 -15.51
CA SER A 29 13.95 4.06 -16.79
C SER A 29 12.64 4.04 -17.59
N SER A 30 12.74 3.80 -18.89
CA SER A 30 11.56 3.65 -19.76
C SER A 30 10.63 2.53 -19.30
N GLU A 31 11.18 1.42 -18.82
CA GLU A 31 10.40 0.29 -18.29
C GLU A 31 9.66 0.67 -17.00
N GLN A 32 10.31 1.39 -16.08
CA GLN A 32 9.67 1.87 -14.86
C GLN A 32 8.53 2.84 -15.15
N LYS A 33 8.69 3.73 -16.15
CA LYS A 33 7.62 4.63 -16.61
C LYS A 33 6.45 3.89 -17.24
N GLN A 34 6.71 2.82 -18.00
CA GLN A 34 5.65 1.94 -18.52
C GLN A 34 4.90 1.24 -17.38
N GLY A 35 5.62 0.74 -16.37
CA GLY A 35 5.02 0.16 -15.16
C GLY A 35 4.13 1.16 -14.41
N LEU A 36 4.59 2.39 -14.23
CA LEU A 36 3.80 3.48 -13.64
C LEU A 36 2.52 3.74 -14.44
N LYS A 37 2.62 3.80 -15.78
CA LYS A 37 1.43 3.96 -16.63
C LYS A 37 0.44 2.81 -16.44
N LEU A 38 0.90 1.56 -16.44
CA LEU A 38 0.06 0.40 -16.18
C LEU A 38 -0.59 0.45 -14.80
N PHE A 39 0.15 0.85 -13.76
CA PHE A 39 -0.36 0.99 -12.41
C PHE A 39 -1.52 2.00 -12.32
N MET A 40 -1.42 3.12 -13.05
CA MET A 40 -2.50 4.10 -13.14
C MET A 40 -3.67 3.57 -13.97
N ASP A 41 -3.41 3.07 -15.18
CA ASP A 41 -4.44 2.60 -16.12
C ASP A 41 -5.26 1.42 -15.58
N LYS A 42 -4.64 0.52 -14.80
CA LYS A 42 -5.30 -0.63 -14.17
C LYS A 42 -6.05 -0.26 -12.89
N GLY A 43 -6.00 1.00 -12.47
CA GLY A 43 -6.73 1.50 -11.31
C GLY A 43 -6.08 1.21 -9.97
N CYS A 44 -4.82 0.75 -9.91
CA CYS A 44 -4.12 0.50 -8.64
C CYS A 44 -4.01 1.78 -7.79
N SER A 45 -3.85 2.93 -8.48
CA SER A 45 -3.84 4.26 -7.88
C SER A 45 -5.15 4.67 -7.20
N SER A 46 -6.27 3.95 -7.40
CA SER A 46 -7.52 4.24 -6.69
C SER A 46 -7.43 3.96 -5.18
N CYS A 47 -6.58 3.01 -4.79
CA CYS A 47 -6.33 2.66 -3.39
C CYS A 47 -4.90 3.05 -2.96
N HIS A 48 -3.92 2.86 -3.85
CA HIS A 48 -2.50 3.09 -3.59
C HIS A 48 -2.03 4.45 -4.14
N ALA A 49 -2.39 5.51 -3.44
CA ALA A 49 -2.08 6.89 -3.81
C ALA A 49 -1.43 7.67 -2.65
N GLY A 50 -1.14 8.95 -2.91
CA GLY A 50 -0.53 9.86 -1.93
C GLY A 50 0.95 9.56 -1.67
N THR A 51 1.49 10.21 -0.65
CA THR A 51 2.93 10.19 -0.36
C THR A 51 3.46 8.78 -0.11
N ASN A 52 2.67 7.88 0.49
CA ASN A 52 3.10 6.51 0.80
C ASN A 52 2.60 5.46 -0.20
N LEU A 53 1.89 5.87 -1.28
CA LEU A 53 1.28 4.96 -2.24
C LEU A 53 0.36 3.94 -1.54
N GLY A 54 -0.53 4.44 -0.68
CA GLY A 54 -1.34 3.68 0.26
C GLY A 54 -1.24 4.22 1.69
N GLY A 55 -1.89 3.56 2.64
CA GLY A 55 -1.86 3.88 4.07
C GLY A 55 -3.02 4.74 4.59
N GLU A 56 -3.76 5.42 3.71
CA GLU A 56 -4.77 6.42 4.11
C GLU A 56 -6.21 5.87 4.16
N GLY A 57 -6.47 4.74 3.50
CA GLY A 57 -7.82 4.19 3.33
C GLY A 57 -7.97 2.74 3.78
N TYR A 58 -9.22 2.30 3.90
CA TYR A 58 -9.59 0.94 4.25
C TYR A 58 -10.53 0.39 3.17
N TYR A 59 -10.22 -0.81 2.66
CA TYR A 59 -11.01 -1.44 1.60
C TYR A 59 -11.13 -2.95 1.82
N PRO A 60 -12.17 -3.59 1.28
CA PRO A 60 -12.28 -5.05 1.30
C PRO A 60 -11.09 -5.69 0.57
N PHE A 61 -10.41 -6.63 1.24
CA PHE A 61 -9.44 -7.46 0.54
C PHE A 61 -10.18 -8.58 -0.19
N GLY A 62 -10.36 -8.39 -1.48
CA GLY A 62 -11.23 -9.20 -2.33
C GLY A 62 -12.47 -8.47 -2.83
N LEU A 63 -12.34 -7.16 -3.12
CA LEU A 63 -13.43 -6.30 -3.59
C LEU A 63 -14.15 -6.84 -4.85
N VAL A 64 -13.42 -7.45 -5.77
CA VAL A 64 -13.97 -8.04 -7.00
C VAL A 64 -13.97 -9.57 -6.92
N GLU A 65 -12.83 -10.14 -6.54
CA GLU A 65 -12.66 -11.58 -6.40
C GLU A 65 -11.99 -11.88 -5.06
N LYS A 66 -12.53 -12.83 -4.31
CA LYS A 66 -12.00 -13.20 -3.00
C LYS A 66 -10.70 -14.01 -3.17
N PRO A 67 -9.61 -13.64 -2.47
CA PRO A 67 -8.36 -14.42 -2.47
C PRO A 67 -8.56 -15.84 -1.90
N SER A 68 -7.56 -16.70 -2.13
CA SER A 68 -7.51 -18.02 -1.50
C SER A 68 -7.37 -17.91 0.02
N VAL A 69 -7.68 -19.01 0.73
CA VAL A 69 -7.59 -19.08 2.20
C VAL A 69 -6.16 -18.89 2.74
N ASP A 70 -5.14 -19.19 1.92
CA ASP A 70 -3.73 -18.99 2.30
C ASP A 70 -3.33 -17.51 2.27
N VAL A 71 -4.05 -16.68 1.50
CA VAL A 71 -3.80 -15.24 1.35
C VAL A 71 -4.77 -14.42 2.20
N LEU A 72 -5.98 -14.93 2.45
CA LEU A 72 -6.99 -14.34 3.30
C LEU A 72 -7.51 -15.39 4.30
N PRO A 73 -6.80 -15.58 5.42
CA PRO A 73 -7.19 -16.53 6.47
C PRO A 73 -8.57 -16.20 7.05
N GLU A 74 -9.38 -17.21 7.33
CA GLU A 74 -10.77 -16.99 7.78
C GLU A 74 -10.87 -16.33 9.16
N ASN A 75 -9.84 -16.45 9.98
CA ASN A 75 -9.76 -15.91 11.33
C ASN A 75 -9.27 -14.46 11.40
N ASP A 76 -8.70 -13.92 10.30
CA ASP A 76 -8.38 -12.49 10.23
C ASP A 76 -9.51 -11.74 9.52
N LYS A 77 -10.36 -11.09 10.33
CA LYS A 77 -11.46 -10.25 9.82
C LYS A 77 -11.05 -8.80 9.62
N GLY A 78 -9.78 -8.46 9.84
CA GLY A 78 -9.24 -7.11 9.71
C GLY A 78 -9.97 -6.12 10.61
N ARG A 79 -10.45 -5.04 10.01
CA ARG A 79 -11.04 -3.88 10.67
C ARG A 79 -12.27 -4.22 11.53
N LEU A 80 -13.01 -5.28 11.20
CA LEU A 80 -14.12 -5.77 12.04
C LEU A 80 -13.70 -5.98 13.50
N ALA A 81 -12.49 -6.49 13.76
CA ALA A 81 -12.00 -6.73 15.12
C ALA A 81 -11.77 -5.44 15.93
N VAL A 82 -11.79 -4.28 15.26
CA VAL A 82 -11.63 -2.96 15.87
C VAL A 82 -12.97 -2.22 15.97
N THR A 83 -13.86 -2.39 14.99
CA THR A 83 -15.09 -1.59 14.87
C THR A 83 -16.36 -2.32 15.27
N ASP A 84 -16.34 -3.67 15.34
CA ASP A 84 -17.51 -4.54 15.50
C ASP A 84 -18.60 -4.35 14.42
N ALA A 85 -18.31 -3.62 13.34
CA ALA A 85 -19.23 -3.32 12.26
C ALA A 85 -19.15 -4.39 11.16
N ALA A 86 -20.27 -5.04 10.84
CA ALA A 86 -20.29 -6.18 9.92
C ALA A 86 -19.77 -5.84 8.51
N GLU A 87 -19.96 -4.59 8.08
CA GLU A 87 -19.45 -4.03 6.83
C GLU A 87 -17.91 -3.93 6.77
N ASP A 88 -17.24 -3.94 7.92
CA ASP A 88 -15.77 -3.92 8.03
C ASP A 88 -15.15 -5.33 8.04
N SER A 89 -15.95 -6.37 7.77
CA SER A 89 -15.46 -7.75 7.65
C SER A 89 -14.53 -7.91 6.44
N TYR A 90 -13.31 -8.37 6.70
CA TYR A 90 -12.21 -8.48 5.72
C TYR A 90 -11.83 -7.15 5.07
N VAL A 91 -12.07 -6.05 5.77
CA VAL A 91 -11.60 -4.72 5.37
C VAL A 91 -10.25 -4.47 6.03
N PHE A 92 -9.26 -4.07 5.23
CA PHE A 92 -7.90 -3.80 5.70
C PHE A 92 -7.46 -2.42 5.29
N ARG A 93 -6.52 -1.85 6.04
CA ARG A 93 -5.84 -0.64 5.61
C ARG A 93 -5.06 -0.95 4.33
N VAL A 94 -5.14 -0.09 3.33
CA VAL A 94 -4.31 -0.21 2.13
C VAL A 94 -2.84 -0.18 2.53
N ALA A 95 -2.08 -1.21 2.18
CA ALA A 95 -0.65 -1.27 2.48
C ALA A 95 0.09 -0.15 1.72
N PRO A 96 0.91 0.67 2.39
CA PRO A 96 1.80 1.60 1.70
C PRO A 96 2.84 0.82 0.90
N LEU A 97 3.08 1.19 -0.36
CA LEU A 97 3.96 0.44 -1.27
C LEU A 97 5.41 0.92 -1.29
N ARG A 98 5.78 1.92 -0.48
CA ARG A 98 7.19 2.29 -0.32
C ARG A 98 7.98 1.10 0.21
N ASN A 99 9.10 0.81 -0.44
CA ASN A 99 9.99 -0.31 -0.13
C ASN A 99 9.35 -1.70 -0.28
N VAL A 100 8.23 -1.86 -0.99
CA VAL A 100 7.53 -3.15 -1.15
C VAL A 100 8.46 -4.27 -1.65
N ALA A 101 9.41 -3.95 -2.54
CA ALA A 101 10.38 -4.93 -3.05
C ALA A 101 11.31 -5.53 -1.97
N LEU A 102 11.38 -4.93 -0.78
CA LEU A 102 12.27 -5.31 0.32
C LEU A 102 11.52 -5.95 1.50
N THR A 103 10.19 -6.00 1.46
CA THR A 103 9.35 -6.36 2.62
C THR A 103 8.49 -7.59 2.34
N ALA A 104 9.05 -8.59 1.67
CA ALA A 104 8.42 -9.90 1.56
C ALA A 104 8.45 -10.64 2.92
N PRO A 105 7.48 -11.54 3.20
CA PRO A 105 6.33 -11.91 2.38
C PRO A 105 5.25 -10.81 2.36
N TYR A 106 4.27 -10.94 1.45
CA TYR A 106 3.22 -9.92 1.24
C TYR A 106 1.89 -10.32 1.89
N PHE A 107 1.00 -9.33 2.00
CA PHE A 107 -0.30 -9.39 2.71
C PHE A 107 -0.15 -9.51 4.23
N HIS A 108 -1.27 -9.65 4.95
CA HIS A 108 -1.33 -9.71 6.42
C HIS A 108 -1.16 -11.15 6.89
#